data_AF-A0A520BY65-F1
#
_entry.id   AF-A0A520BY65-F1
#
_cell.length_a   1.000
_cell.length_b   1.000
_cell.length_c   1.000
_cell.angle_alpha   90.00
_cell.angle_beta   90.00
_cell.angle_gamma   90.00
#
_symmetry.space_group_name_H-M   'P 1'
#
loop_
_entity.id
_entity.type
_entity.pdbx_description
1 polymer ?
#
loop_
_entity_poly.entity_id
_entity_poly.type
_entity_poly.pdbx_seq_one_letter_code
_entity_poly.pdbx_strand_id
1 'polypeptide(L)'
;MTLEIDEAPMVLTPEQSLTGWRRELCIELLGEGRARIFLRVVAEPSLTATELHRGLLFHRVGSMFADLPGWVAATRGLLEQLAGTAVRQQPSKDNLFAAVTFDRRIWESVVSAVEQWQRRRKPAPAGR
;
A
#
# COMPACT_ATOMS: atom_id res chain seq x y z
N MET A 1 -6.72 13.93 -9.40
CA MET A 1 -6.10 12.68 -8.93
C MET A 1 -7.17 11.86 -8.27
N THR A 2 -7.20 10.55 -8.51
CA THR A 2 -8.28 9.67 -8.05
C THR A 2 -7.71 8.51 -7.27
N LEU A 3 -8.13 8.38 -6.01
CA LEU A 3 -7.76 7.28 -5.13
C LEU A 3 -8.97 6.34 -4.98
N GLU A 4 -8.81 5.09 -5.40
CA GLU A 4 -9.79 4.03 -5.19
C GLU A 4 -9.40 3.27 -3.93
N ILE A 5 -10.31 3.16 -2.95
CA ILE A 5 -10.05 2.47 -1.70
C ILE A 5 -10.88 1.19 -1.69
N ASP A 6 -10.20 0.05 -1.60
CA ASP A 6 -10.83 -1.23 -1.36
C ASP A 6 -10.80 -1.49 0.16
N GLU A 7 -11.95 -1.24 0.79
CA GLU A 7 -12.09 -1.29 2.24
C GLU A 7 -12.32 -2.70 2.78
N ALA A 8 -12.24 -3.72 1.91
CA ALA A 8 -12.41 -5.11 2.32
C ALA A 8 -11.47 -5.44 3.49
N PRO A 9 -12.01 -5.82 4.66
CA PRO A 9 -11.18 -6.12 5.82
C PRO A 9 -10.40 -7.41 5.55
N MET A 10 -9.09 -7.28 5.42
CA MET A 10 -8.20 -8.43 5.28
C MET A 10 -7.61 -8.77 6.65
N VAL A 11 -8.29 -9.65 7.39
CA VAL A 11 -7.87 -10.13 8.70
C VAL A 11 -7.25 -11.51 8.53
N LEU A 12 -6.11 -11.74 9.19
CA LEU A 12 -5.52 -13.09 9.25
C LEU A 12 -6.40 -13.97 10.13
N THR A 13 -6.70 -15.20 9.68
CA THR A 13 -7.28 -16.18 10.58
C THR A 13 -6.28 -16.55 11.68
N PRO A 14 -6.73 -17.10 12.83
CA PRO A 14 -5.83 -17.58 13.86
C PRO A 14 -4.76 -18.55 13.31
N GLU A 15 -5.15 -19.47 12.44
CA GLU A 15 -4.27 -20.46 11.81
C GLU A 15 -3.23 -19.78 10.90
N GLN A 16 -3.63 -18.77 10.12
CA GLN A 16 -2.72 -18.00 9.28
C GLN A 16 -1.72 -17.19 10.12
N SER A 17 -2.18 -16.62 11.25
CA SER A 17 -1.33 -15.84 12.15
C SER A 17 -0.16 -16.66 12.73
N LEU A 18 -0.32 -17.99 12.81
CA LEU A 18 0.66 -18.94 13.32
C LEU A 18 1.59 -19.52 12.24
N THR A 19 1.30 -19.28 10.95
CA THR A 19 1.97 -19.97 9.82
C THR A 19 2.78 -19.02 8.94
N GLY A 20 3.25 -17.89 9.50
CA GLY A 20 4.14 -16.96 8.79
C GLY A 20 3.46 -16.07 7.75
N TRP A 21 2.13 -16.15 7.62
CA TRP A 21 1.35 -15.25 6.79
C TRP A 21 1.45 -13.81 7.29
N ARG A 22 1.29 -12.87 6.36
CA ARG A 22 1.42 -11.44 6.63
C ARG A 22 0.34 -10.66 5.93
N ARG A 23 0.03 -9.51 6.52
CA ARG A 23 -0.81 -8.48 5.92
C ARG A 23 0.07 -7.45 5.25
N GLU A 24 -0.33 -7.04 4.07
CA GLU A 24 0.35 -5.98 3.31
C GLU A 24 -0.66 -4.88 3.00
N LEU A 25 -0.22 -3.64 3.22
CA LEU A 25 -0.82 -2.48 2.58
C LEU A 25 -0.29 -2.39 1.16
N CYS A 26 -1.20 -2.29 0.20
CA CYS A 26 -0.92 -2.25 -1.21
C CYS A 26 -1.37 -0.92 -1.82
N ILE A 27 -0.53 -0.39 -2.70
CA ILE A 27 -0.81 0.77 -3.55
C ILE A 27 -0.50 0.37 -4.98
N GLU A 28 -1.54 0.16 -5.77
CA GLU A 28 -1.43 -0.11 -7.20
C GLU A 28 -1.50 1.22 -7.95
N LEU A 29 -0.39 1.60 -8.59
CA LEU A 29 -0.29 2.79 -9.41
C LEU A 29 -0.89 2.51 -10.79
N LEU A 30 -2.08 3.05 -11.04
CA LEU A 30 -2.80 2.82 -12.29
C LEU A 30 -2.30 3.73 -13.42
N GLY A 31 -1.58 4.80 -13.09
CA GLY A 31 -1.14 5.84 -14.02
C GLY A 31 -2.11 7.03 -14.05
N GLU A 32 -1.73 8.11 -14.71
CA GLU A 32 -2.58 9.32 -14.89
C GLU A 32 -3.09 9.92 -13.57
N GLY A 33 -2.28 9.84 -12.49
CA GLY A 33 -2.69 10.35 -11.18
C GLY A 33 -3.77 9.49 -10.49
N ARG A 34 -3.91 8.22 -10.89
CA ARG A 34 -4.81 7.25 -10.28
C ARG A 34 -4.05 6.18 -9.50
N ALA A 35 -4.59 5.79 -8.36
CA ALA A 35 -4.09 4.66 -7.59
C ALA A 35 -5.22 3.90 -6.90
N ARG A 36 -5.06 2.59 -6.76
CA ARG A 36 -5.91 1.73 -5.93
C ARG A 36 -5.17 1.38 -4.65
N ILE A 37 -5.80 1.60 -3.50
CA ILE A 37 -5.27 1.29 -2.18
C ILE A 37 -6.11 0.19 -1.56
N PHE A 38 -5.44 -0.87 -1.10
CA PHE A 38 -6.12 -2.03 -0.52
C PHE A 38 -5.22 -2.76 0.47
N LEU A 39 -5.81 -3.66 1.24
CA LEU A 39 -5.07 -4.62 2.06
C LEU A 39 -5.06 -5.97 1.35
N ARG A 40 -4.03 -6.78 1.58
CA ARG A 40 -4.02 -8.21 1.22
C ARG A 40 -3.35 -9.05 2.28
N VAL A 41 -3.64 -10.35 2.23
CA VAL A 41 -3.03 -11.39 3.07
C VAL A 41 -2.25 -12.32 2.15
N VAL A 42 -0.96 -12.51 2.43
CA VAL A 42 -0.06 -13.33 1.61
C VAL A 42 0.72 -14.33 2.46
N ALA A 43 0.87 -15.55 1.95
CA ALA A 43 1.66 -16.61 2.58
C ALA A 43 3.16 -16.39 2.36
N GLU A 44 3.55 -16.01 1.15
CA GLU A 44 4.94 -15.81 0.73
C GLU A 44 5.28 -14.32 0.58
N PRO A 45 6.57 -13.94 0.61
CA PRO A 45 6.96 -12.56 0.39
C PRO A 45 6.65 -12.18 -1.05
N SER A 46 5.95 -11.08 -1.21
CA SER A 46 5.75 -10.47 -2.51
C SER A 46 7.11 -10.14 -3.12
N LEU A 47 7.38 -10.68 -4.32
CA LEU A 47 8.63 -10.44 -5.02
C LEU A 47 8.59 -9.08 -5.71
N THR A 48 9.58 -8.23 -5.40
CA THR A 48 9.60 -6.82 -5.82
C THR A 48 9.56 -6.64 -7.33
N ALA A 49 10.18 -7.53 -8.13
CA ALA A 49 10.24 -7.38 -9.58
C ALA A 49 8.88 -7.55 -10.29
N THR A 50 8.12 -8.59 -9.95
CA THR A 50 6.79 -8.85 -10.55
C THR A 50 5.77 -7.79 -10.15
N GLU A 51 5.86 -7.31 -8.91
CA GLU A 51 4.94 -6.29 -8.39
C GLU A 51 5.26 -4.90 -8.94
N LEU A 52 6.54 -4.55 -9.08
CA LEU A 52 6.96 -3.33 -9.78
C LEU A 52 6.47 -3.30 -11.23
N HIS A 53 6.44 -4.44 -11.91
CA HIS A 53 5.87 -4.52 -13.26
C HIS A 53 4.37 -4.19 -13.30
N ARG A 54 3.62 -4.56 -12.25
CA ARG A 54 2.20 -4.23 -12.12
C ARG A 54 1.95 -2.80 -11.62
N GLY A 55 3.01 -2.11 -11.20
CA GLY A 55 2.90 -0.83 -10.48
C GLY A 55 2.42 -1.01 -9.05
N LEU A 56 2.56 -2.21 -8.49
CA LEU A 56 2.14 -2.52 -7.13
C LEU A 56 3.28 -2.26 -6.15
N LEU A 57 3.07 -1.27 -5.29
CA LEU A 57 3.91 -1.00 -4.13
C LEU A 57 3.24 -1.61 -2.90
N PHE A 58 4.03 -2.21 -2.03
CA PHE A 58 3.49 -2.84 -0.83
C PHE A 58 4.40 -2.63 0.38
N HIS A 59 3.79 -2.56 1.56
CA HIS A 59 4.48 -2.52 2.84
C HIS A 59 3.79 -3.43 3.84
N ARG A 60 4.56 -4.16 4.64
CA ARG A 60 4.03 -5.05 5.67
C ARG A 60 3.32 -4.23 6.74
N VAL A 61 2.13 -4.67 7.13
CA VAL A 61 1.41 -4.10 8.27
C VAL A 61 1.15 -5.16 9.33
N GLY A 62 1.19 -4.74 10.59
CA GLY A 62 0.89 -5.56 11.75
C GLY A 62 -0.60 -5.64 12.05
N SER A 63 -0.95 -6.37 13.10
CA SER A 63 -2.32 -6.52 13.59
C SER A 63 -2.97 -5.20 14.02
N MET A 64 -2.16 -4.21 14.45
CA MET A 64 -2.65 -2.90 14.87
C MET A 64 -3.16 -2.02 13.73
N PHE A 65 -2.80 -2.33 12.48
CA PHE A 65 -3.33 -1.64 11.30
C PHE A 65 -4.74 -2.15 10.98
N ALA A 66 -5.76 -1.47 11.49
CA ALA A 66 -7.15 -1.90 11.37
C ALA A 66 -8.06 -0.89 10.65
N ASP A 67 -7.56 0.31 10.37
CA ASP A 67 -8.35 1.41 9.82
C ASP A 67 -7.69 1.92 8.53
N LEU A 68 -8.02 1.26 7.41
CA LEU A 68 -7.54 1.66 6.09
C LEU A 68 -8.14 3.02 5.66
N PRO A 69 -9.45 3.26 5.76
CA PRO A 69 -10.03 4.54 5.33
C PRO A 69 -9.48 5.72 6.13
N GLY A 70 -9.34 5.59 7.46
CA GLY A 70 -8.79 6.64 8.30
C GLY A 70 -7.30 6.89 8.04
N TRP A 71 -6.52 5.85 7.76
CA TRP A 71 -5.13 6.02 7.32
C TRP A 71 -5.06 6.76 5.97
N VAL A 72 -5.84 6.31 4.96
CA VAL A 72 -5.88 6.96 3.64
C VAL A 72 -6.31 8.43 3.75
N ALA A 73 -7.30 8.74 4.58
CA ALA A 73 -7.72 10.11 4.83
C ALA A 73 -6.60 10.96 5.43
N ALA A 74 -5.86 10.43 6.41
CA ALA A 74 -4.75 11.12 7.06
C ALA A 74 -3.51 11.30 6.16
N THR A 75 -3.30 10.42 5.18
CA THR A 75 -2.14 10.45 4.27
C THR A 75 -2.50 10.83 2.84
N ARG A 76 -3.73 11.31 2.58
CA ARG A 76 -4.27 11.59 1.25
C ARG A 76 -3.32 12.40 0.37
N GLY A 77 -2.77 13.50 0.89
CA GLY A 77 -1.87 14.36 0.13
C GLY A 77 -0.61 13.65 -0.37
N LEU A 78 -0.02 12.77 0.45
CA LEU A 78 1.15 11.96 0.05
C LEU A 78 0.77 10.91 -1.00
N LEU A 79 -0.40 10.29 -0.85
CA LEU A 79 -0.90 9.28 -1.78
C LEU A 79 -1.22 9.88 -3.16
N GLU A 80 -1.83 11.05 -3.18
CA GLU A 80 -2.10 11.81 -4.40
C GLU A 80 -0.79 12.24 -5.06
N GLN A 81 0.17 12.79 -4.31
CA GLN A 81 1.50 13.11 -4.83
C GLN A 81 2.20 11.89 -5.44
N LEU A 82 2.18 10.75 -4.74
CA LEU A 82 2.76 9.50 -5.24
C LEU A 82 2.12 9.08 -6.56
N ALA A 83 0.79 9.03 -6.62
CA ALA A 83 0.03 8.71 -7.83
C ALA A 83 0.32 9.69 -8.98
N GLY A 84 0.54 10.97 -8.66
CA GLY A 84 0.89 12.00 -9.62
C GLY A 84 2.26 11.84 -10.27
N THR A 85 3.21 11.28 -9.54
CA THR A 85 4.55 10.97 -10.07
C THR A 85 4.61 9.65 -10.83
N ALA A 86 3.55 8.84 -10.76
CA ALA A 86 3.50 7.53 -11.38
C ALA A 86 3.32 7.63 -12.90
N VAL A 87 4.31 7.17 -13.64
CA VAL A 87 4.30 7.12 -15.10
C VAL A 87 4.42 5.66 -15.54
N ARG A 88 3.42 5.16 -16.27
CA ARG A 88 3.52 3.87 -16.96
C ARG A 88 4.36 4.06 -18.22
N GLN A 89 5.53 3.44 -18.28
CA GLN A 89 6.35 3.44 -19.48
C GLN A 89 5.63 2.61 -20.55
N GLN A 90 5.49 3.15 -21.77
CA GLN A 90 5.03 2.34 -22.90
C GLN A 90 6.18 1.40 -23.32
N PRO A 91 5.89 0.13 -23.63
CA PRO A 91 6.89 -0.77 -24.18
C PRO A 91 7.48 -0.17 -25.45
N SER A 92 8.81 -0.14 -25.54
CA SER A 92 9.55 0.30 -26.72
C SER A 92 10.60 -0.74 -27.11
N LYS A 93 11.24 -0.57 -28.27
CA LYS A 93 12.34 -1.46 -28.70
C LYS A 93 13.50 -1.49 -27.70
N ASP A 94 13.71 -0.39 -26.98
CA ASP A 94 14.77 -0.24 -25.98
C ASP A 94 14.30 -0.58 -24.55
N ASN A 95 12.99 -0.69 -24.34
CA ASN A 95 12.39 -1.09 -23.08
C ASN A 95 11.16 -1.97 -23.33
N LEU A 96 11.39 -3.28 -23.47
CA LEU A 96 10.33 -4.27 -23.69
C LEU A 96 9.36 -4.39 -22.50
N PHE A 97 9.62 -3.70 -21.38
CA PHE A 97 8.85 -3.81 -20.15
C PHE A 97 8.09 -2.52 -19.84
N ALA A 98 6.76 -2.63 -19.70
CA ALA A 98 5.91 -1.55 -19.19
C ALA A 98 6.09 -1.39 -17.66
N ALA A 99 7.27 -0.92 -17.24
CA ALA A 99 7.54 -0.62 -15.84
C ALA A 99 6.82 0.67 -15.43
N VAL A 100 6.32 0.71 -14.19
CA VAL A 100 5.84 1.97 -13.60
C VAL A 100 7.00 2.66 -12.90
N THR A 101 7.31 3.87 -13.32
CA THR A 101 8.27 4.75 -12.63
C THR A 101 7.51 5.70 -11.71
N PHE A 102 8.04 5.98 -10.53
CA PHE A 102 7.43 6.85 -9.53
C PHE A 102 8.52 7.50 -8.67
N ASP A 103 8.18 8.54 -7.91
CA ASP A 103 9.13 9.14 -6.96
C ASP A 103 9.30 8.25 -5.73
N ARG A 104 10.50 7.63 -5.63
CA ARG A 104 10.89 6.75 -4.54
C ARG A 104 10.85 7.43 -3.17
N ARG A 105 11.16 8.73 -3.08
CA ARG A 105 11.17 9.49 -1.82
C ARG A 105 9.77 9.69 -1.27
N ILE A 106 8.80 9.90 -2.16
CA ILE A 106 7.39 9.99 -1.78
C ILE A 106 6.92 8.63 -1.26
N TRP A 107 7.31 7.53 -1.91
CA TRP A 107 7.02 6.19 -1.41
C TRP A 107 7.63 5.92 -0.02
N GLU A 108 8.87 6.32 0.24
CA GLU A 108 9.48 6.22 1.57
C GLU A 108 8.75 7.04 2.65
N SER A 109 8.22 8.20 2.25
CA SER A 109 7.39 9.04 3.12
C SER A 109 6.05 8.36 3.44
N VAL A 110 5.44 7.70 2.45
CA VAL A 110 4.23 6.87 2.67
C VAL A 110 4.52 5.73 3.63
N VAL A 111 5.62 4.99 3.45
CA VAL A 111 6.05 3.92 4.37
C VAL A 111 6.22 4.46 5.79
N SER A 112 6.90 5.59 5.94
CA SER A 112 7.07 6.24 7.24
C SER A 112 5.73 6.60 7.90
N ALA A 113 4.76 7.09 7.12
CA ALA A 113 3.43 7.41 7.62
C ALA A 113 2.65 6.15 8.07
N VAL A 114 2.79 5.03 7.36
CA VAL A 114 2.22 3.73 7.75
C VAL A 114 2.82 3.26 9.07
N GLU A 115 4.14 3.31 9.22
CA GLU A 115 4.82 2.93 10.46
C GLU A 115 4.39 3.80 11.65
N GLN A 116 4.31 5.12 11.44
CA GLN A 116 3.82 6.04 12.46
C GLN A 116 2.37 5.73 12.86
N TRP A 117 1.50 5.47 11.88
CA TRP A 117 0.11 5.11 12.13
C TRP A 117 -0.02 3.86 13.00
N GLN A 118 0.76 2.83 12.70
CA GLN A 118 0.78 1.58 13.46
C GLN A 118 1.28 1.74 14.90
N ARG A 119 2.15 2.73 15.14
CA ARG A 119 2.65 3.06 16.48
C ARG A 119 1.71 3.94 17.29
N ARG A 120 0.70 4.57 16.67
CA ARG A 120 -0.28 5.37 17.40
C ARG A 120 -1.01 4.46 18.39
N ARG A 121 -0.85 4.73 19.68
CA ARG A 121 -1.69 4.12 20.71
C ARG A 121 -3.12 4.55 20.41
N LYS A 122 -3.99 3.60 20.05
CA LYS A 122 -5.43 3.84 20.11
C LYS A 122 -5.75 4.23 21.57
N PRO A 123 -6.51 5.30 21.84
CA PRO A 123 -6.98 5.59 23.18
C PRO A 123 -7.64 4.31 23.72
N ALA A 124 -7.34 3.92 24.96
CA ALA A 124 -8.10 2.87 25.61
C ALA A 124 -9.59 3.22 25.51
N PRO A 125 -10.49 2.25 25.24
CA PRO A 125 -11.92 2.54 25.29
C PRO A 125 -12.19 3.18 26.65
N ALA A 126 -12.76 4.38 26.63
CA ALA A 126 -13.15 5.08 27.84
C ALA A 126 -14.22 4.23 28.51
N GLY A 127 -13.80 3.38 29.44
CA GLY A 127 -14.71 2.66 30.31
C GLY A 127 -15.33 3.67 31.26
N ARG A 128 -16.58 4.05 30.99
CA ARG A 128 -17.64 4.31 31.97
C ARG A 128 -18.97 4.54 31.27
#